data_AF-A0A7W0ITX0-F1
#
_entry.id   AF-A0A7W0ITX0-F1
#
_cell.length_a   1.000
_cell.length_b   1.000
_cell.length_c   1.000
_cell.angle_alpha   90.00
_cell.angle_beta   90.00
_cell.angle_gamma   90.00
#
_symmetry.space_group_name_H-M   'P 1'
#
loop_
_entity.id
_entity.type
_entity.pdbx_description
1 polymer ?
#
loop_
_entity_poly.entity_id
_entity_poly.type
_entity_poly.pdbx_seq_one_letter_code
_entity_poly.pdbx_strand_id
1 'polypeptide(L)'
;MGNIADGDPVARRALWGGIQRSSQMLAGKCSVFVTEKPIDIGRVNSGIPEPDVETWKLMEALSLLAVLLKAELIITTDICNIFGKAGPFHFSEGGADRYLWAQATLIGEESSLSGRPDLVVTSDPNRPSASNILQIIECKSGKQIGAPQIRAEFGKAYDLKVSSYLMWSFVTPSKGAIDGAKKLGIDLEPLWVDDDMREALIDNPDVLVSHVANTVEQSRKGARLLSVIKTNTELFNSKFLLST
;
A
#
# COMPACT_ATOMS: atom_id res chain seq x y z
N MET A 1 -16.66 -19.49 -1.18
CA MET A 1 -15.62 -19.44 -2.26
C MET A 1 -14.38 -18.84 -1.62
N GLY A 2 -13.28 -19.58 -1.56
CA GLY A 2 -12.06 -19.14 -0.87
C GLY A 2 -11.38 -17.95 -1.54
N ASN A 3 -10.62 -17.21 -0.74
CA ASN A 3 -9.70 -16.18 -1.19
C ASN A 3 -8.60 -16.86 -2.02
N ILE A 4 -8.41 -16.45 -3.29
CA ILE A 4 -7.47 -17.12 -4.22
C ILE A 4 -6.06 -17.14 -3.62
N ALA A 5 -5.67 -16.04 -2.98
CA ALA A 5 -4.37 -15.91 -2.34
C ALA A 5 -4.12 -16.84 -1.15
N ASP A 6 -5.17 -17.24 -0.42
CA ASP A 6 -5.02 -18.17 0.70
C ASP A 6 -4.87 -19.62 0.22
N GLY A 7 -5.18 -19.89 -1.06
CA GLY A 7 -4.97 -21.19 -1.70
C GLY A 7 -3.58 -21.40 -2.31
N ASP A 8 -2.68 -20.42 -2.22
CA ASP A 8 -1.34 -20.47 -2.80
C ASP A 8 -0.24 -20.44 -1.71
N PRO A 9 0.14 -21.60 -1.16
CA PRO A 9 1.10 -21.68 -0.06
C PRO A 9 2.52 -21.26 -0.49
N VAL A 10 2.83 -21.31 -1.78
CA VAL A 10 4.15 -20.92 -2.30
C VAL A 10 4.30 -19.41 -2.28
N ALA A 11 3.32 -18.70 -2.87
CA ALA A 11 3.27 -17.24 -2.84
C ALA A 11 3.20 -16.70 -1.41
N ARG A 12 2.42 -17.34 -0.54
CA ARG A 12 2.32 -17.00 0.87
C ARG A 12 3.68 -17.05 1.58
N ARG A 13 4.42 -18.14 1.38
CA ARG A 13 5.77 -18.31 1.96
C ARG A 13 6.75 -17.28 1.42
N ALA A 14 6.67 -16.96 0.13
CA ALA A 14 7.49 -15.92 -0.48
C ALA A 14 7.21 -14.53 0.13
N LEU A 15 5.94 -14.18 0.39
CA LEU A 15 5.59 -12.94 1.10
C LEU A 15 6.18 -12.91 2.52
N TRP A 16 6.08 -14.01 3.26
CA TRP A 16 6.69 -14.09 4.58
C TRP A 16 8.22 -13.96 4.53
N GLY A 17 8.86 -14.63 3.58
CA GLY A 17 10.29 -14.48 3.32
C GLY A 17 10.67 -13.02 2.99
N GLY A 18 9.86 -12.34 2.18
CA GLY A 18 10.01 -10.91 1.88
C GLY A 18 9.87 -10.01 3.11
N ILE A 19 8.93 -10.30 4.01
CA ILE A 19 8.76 -9.58 5.28
C ILE A 19 9.97 -9.79 6.20
N GLN A 20 10.42 -11.04 6.35
CA GLN A 20 11.62 -11.37 7.13
C GLN A 20 12.85 -10.64 6.56
N ARG A 21 12.99 -10.64 5.23
CA ARG A 21 14.09 -9.96 4.55
C ARG A 21 14.03 -8.43 4.72
N SER A 22 12.85 -7.84 4.59
CA SER A 22 12.65 -6.41 4.83
C SER A 22 13.01 -6.02 6.26
N SER A 23 12.60 -6.83 7.25
CA SER A 23 12.98 -6.64 8.65
C SER A 23 14.50 -6.66 8.85
N GLN A 24 15.21 -7.59 8.20
CA GLN A 24 16.67 -7.63 8.24
C GLN A 24 17.32 -6.39 7.61
N MET A 25 16.80 -5.91 6.48
CA MET A 25 17.30 -4.70 5.82
C MET A 25 17.05 -3.42 6.62
N LEU A 26 16.02 -3.42 7.48
CA LEU A 26 15.72 -2.36 8.42
C LEU A 26 16.50 -2.48 9.74
N ALA A 27 17.24 -3.57 9.96
CA ALA A 27 18.03 -3.77 11.16
C ALA A 27 19.05 -2.63 11.33
N GLY A 28 19.11 -2.08 12.55
CA GLY A 28 19.92 -0.90 12.86
C GLY A 28 19.21 0.43 12.61
N LYS A 29 18.08 0.45 11.88
CA LYS A 29 17.19 1.62 11.77
C LYS A 29 15.97 1.48 12.68
N CYS A 30 15.31 0.32 12.65
CA CYS A 30 14.20 -0.02 13.54
C CYS A 30 14.11 -1.53 13.78
N SER A 31 13.33 -1.91 14.79
CA SER A 31 12.95 -3.29 15.09
C SER A 31 11.49 -3.53 14.69
N VAL A 32 11.20 -4.69 14.10
CA VAL A 32 9.87 -5.03 13.59
C VAL A 32 9.28 -6.17 14.42
N PHE A 33 8.02 -6.02 14.83
CA PHE A 33 7.32 -6.98 15.69
C PHE A 33 5.92 -7.32 15.15
N VAL A 34 5.53 -8.59 15.27
CA VAL A 34 4.17 -9.05 14.97
C VAL A 34 3.19 -8.82 16.13
N THR A 35 3.71 -8.40 17.29
CA THR A 35 2.96 -8.22 18.53
C THR A 35 2.70 -6.75 18.80
N GLU A 36 1.71 -6.42 19.64
CA GLU A 36 1.34 -5.04 19.97
C GLU A 36 2.40 -4.28 20.77
N LYS A 37 3.33 -5.01 21.42
CA LYS A 37 4.40 -4.45 22.24
C LYS A 37 5.73 -5.04 21.78
N PRO A 38 6.87 -4.33 21.94
CA PRO A 38 8.17 -4.82 21.51
C PRO A 38 8.67 -5.93 22.44
N ILE A 39 8.19 -7.15 22.23
CA ILE A 39 8.64 -8.36 22.93
C ILE A 39 9.45 -9.24 21.97
N ASP A 40 10.61 -9.71 22.43
CA ASP A 40 11.57 -10.42 21.56
C ASP A 40 10.98 -11.66 20.88
N ILE A 41 10.07 -12.38 21.55
CA ILE A 41 9.37 -13.54 20.97
C ILE A 41 8.54 -13.17 19.73
N GLY A 42 8.09 -11.92 19.63
CA GLY A 42 7.34 -11.39 18.51
C GLY A 42 8.19 -10.65 17.49
N ARG A 43 9.52 -10.60 17.65
CA ARG A 43 10.41 -9.84 16.78
C ARG A 43 10.65 -10.55 15.47
N VAL A 44 10.26 -9.96 14.35
CA VAL A 44 10.46 -10.55 13.01
C VAL A 44 11.95 -10.70 12.70
N ASN A 45 12.42 -11.94 12.63
CA ASN A 45 13.78 -12.30 12.25
C ASN A 45 13.80 -13.60 11.41
N SER A 46 14.99 -13.99 10.92
CA SER A 46 15.17 -15.26 10.23
C SER A 46 14.93 -16.43 11.19
N GLY A 47 14.01 -17.32 10.82
CA GLY A 47 13.72 -18.55 11.57
C GLY A 47 12.41 -18.52 12.36
N ILE A 48 11.73 -17.37 12.45
CA ILE A 48 10.36 -17.35 12.95
C ILE A 48 9.43 -18.05 11.95
N PRO A 49 8.56 -18.98 12.42
CA PRO A 49 7.57 -19.63 11.57
C PRO A 49 6.66 -18.64 10.87
N GLU A 50 6.16 -19.04 9.71
CA GLU A 50 5.11 -18.28 9.03
C GLU A 50 3.89 -18.11 9.96
N PRO A 51 3.38 -16.89 10.14
CA PRO A 51 2.25 -16.64 11.03
C PRO A 51 0.94 -17.17 10.43
N ASP A 52 -0.01 -17.59 11.27
CA ASP A 52 -1.35 -17.97 10.84
C ASP A 52 -2.25 -16.73 10.68
N VAL A 53 -2.10 -16.05 9.55
CA VAL A 53 -2.85 -14.83 9.18
C VAL A 53 -3.29 -14.90 7.73
N GLU A 54 -4.34 -14.20 7.31
CA GLU A 54 -4.74 -14.18 5.90
C GLU A 54 -3.64 -13.59 4.99
N THR A 55 -3.53 -14.06 3.74
CA THR A 55 -2.44 -13.65 2.83
C THR A 55 -2.47 -12.14 2.51
N TRP A 56 -3.64 -11.49 2.54
CA TRP A 56 -3.71 -10.03 2.39
C TRP A 56 -2.93 -9.29 3.48
N LYS A 57 -2.92 -9.78 4.72
CA LYS A 57 -2.14 -9.18 5.82
C LYS A 57 -0.63 -9.27 5.58
N LEU A 58 -0.17 -10.32 4.87
CA LEU A 58 1.23 -10.43 4.47
C LEU A 58 1.57 -9.39 3.38
N MET A 59 0.66 -9.17 2.42
CA MET A 59 0.84 -8.11 1.41
C MET A 59 0.89 -6.73 2.05
N GLU A 60 0.01 -6.45 3.02
CA GLU A 60 0.01 -5.20 3.78
C GLU A 60 1.31 -4.99 4.55
N ALA A 61 1.73 -6.00 5.32
CA ALA A 61 2.96 -5.93 6.10
C ALA A 61 4.19 -5.71 5.21
N LEU A 62 4.28 -6.41 4.07
CA LEU A 62 5.36 -6.18 3.11
C LEU A 62 5.34 -4.77 2.53
N SER A 63 4.14 -4.25 2.18
CA SER A 63 3.97 -2.89 1.67
C SER A 63 4.34 -1.82 2.72
N LEU A 64 3.99 -2.05 3.98
CA LEU A 64 4.35 -1.20 5.10
C LEU A 64 5.87 -1.11 5.24
N LEU A 65 6.55 -2.26 5.26
CA LEU A 65 8.02 -2.29 5.36
C LEU A 65 8.69 -1.70 4.11
N ALA A 66 8.10 -1.87 2.94
CA ALA A 66 8.57 -1.26 1.69
C ALA A 66 8.55 0.28 1.74
N VAL A 67 7.51 0.89 2.34
CA VAL A 67 7.49 2.35 2.59
C VAL A 67 8.68 2.74 3.48
N LEU A 68 8.88 2.03 4.58
CA LEU A 68 9.96 2.33 5.54
C LEU A 68 11.37 2.11 4.94
N LEU A 69 11.55 1.12 4.07
CA LEU A 69 12.81 0.87 3.36
C LEU A 69 13.22 2.04 2.45
N LYS A 70 12.24 2.80 1.95
CA LYS A 70 12.46 3.97 1.09
C LYS A 70 12.52 5.28 1.86
N ALA A 71 12.34 5.26 3.17
CA ALA A 71 12.53 6.43 4.02
C ALA A 71 14.02 6.81 4.11
N GLU A 72 14.28 8.12 4.16
CA GLU A 72 15.63 8.66 4.40
C GLU A 72 16.06 8.40 5.84
N LEU A 73 15.13 8.60 6.78
CA LEU A 73 15.31 8.35 8.21
C LEU A 73 14.02 7.75 8.79
N ILE A 74 14.16 6.82 9.73
CA ILE A 74 13.05 6.27 10.50
C ILE A 74 13.22 6.77 11.93
N ILE A 75 12.23 7.50 12.44
CA ILE A 75 12.25 8.05 13.81
C ILE A 75 11.64 7.05 14.79
N THR A 76 10.61 6.31 14.37
CA THR A 76 10.03 5.25 15.20
C THR A 76 10.93 4.02 15.26
N THR A 77 11.49 3.74 16.43
CA THR A 77 12.46 2.67 16.63
C THR A 77 11.83 1.27 16.66
N ASP A 78 10.57 1.15 17.09
CA ASP A 78 9.86 -0.12 17.21
C ASP A 78 8.56 -0.10 16.40
N ILE A 79 8.52 -0.91 15.33
CA ILE A 79 7.36 -1.09 14.46
C ILE A 79 6.59 -2.31 14.95
N CYS A 80 5.56 -2.08 15.75
CA CYS A 80 4.74 -3.12 16.37
C CYS A 80 3.46 -3.40 15.57
N ASN A 81 2.88 -4.58 15.79
CA ASN A 81 1.58 -5.01 15.25
C ASN A 81 1.45 -4.92 13.72
N ILE A 82 2.47 -5.38 12.96
CA ILE A 82 2.50 -5.24 11.48
C ILE A 82 1.34 -5.92 10.72
N PHE A 83 0.54 -6.77 11.37
CA PHE A 83 -0.63 -7.46 10.79
C PHE A 83 -1.97 -6.88 11.23
N GLY A 84 -1.95 -5.80 12.00
CA GLY A 84 -3.14 -5.19 12.57
C GLY A 84 -3.16 -3.68 12.39
N LYS A 85 -4.08 -3.03 13.11
CA LYS A 85 -4.15 -1.58 13.17
C LYS A 85 -2.95 -1.05 13.95
N ALA A 86 -2.16 -0.20 13.29
CA ALA A 86 -0.92 0.31 13.85
C ALA A 86 -0.59 1.72 13.32
N GLY A 87 0.38 2.36 13.96
CA GLY A 87 0.83 3.71 13.66
C GLY A 87 0.32 4.77 14.65
N PRO A 88 0.78 6.03 14.49
CA PRO A 88 1.63 6.49 13.40
C PRO A 88 3.08 6.01 13.53
N PHE A 89 3.67 5.54 12.44
CA PHE A 89 5.12 5.33 12.33
C PHE A 89 5.74 6.55 11.68
N HIS A 90 6.60 7.25 12.42
CA HIS A 90 7.25 8.50 12.00
C HIS A 90 8.53 8.22 11.23
N PHE A 91 8.62 8.78 10.03
CA PHE A 91 9.80 8.71 9.14
C PHE A 91 9.99 10.05 8.39
N SER A 92 11.18 10.25 7.82
CA SER A 92 11.50 11.39 6.96
C SER A 92 11.65 10.94 5.51
N GLU A 93 11.16 11.79 4.61
CA GLU A 93 11.24 11.59 3.18
C GLU A 93 11.26 12.92 2.42
N GLY A 94 12.23 13.11 1.53
CA GLY A 94 12.41 14.35 0.80
C GLY A 94 12.65 15.53 1.74
N GLY A 95 13.34 15.30 2.87
CA GLY A 95 13.57 16.29 3.91
C GLY A 95 12.33 16.72 4.71
N ALA A 96 11.21 16.00 4.63
CA ALA A 96 9.99 16.32 5.36
C ALA A 96 9.46 15.14 6.17
N ASP A 97 8.84 15.45 7.32
CA ASP A 97 8.23 14.45 8.20
C ASP A 97 6.99 13.81 7.55
N ARG A 98 6.87 12.50 7.75
CA ARG A 98 5.78 11.67 7.26
C ARG A 98 5.37 10.66 8.33
N TYR A 99 4.10 10.26 8.28
CA TYR A 99 3.53 9.34 9.25
C TYR A 99 2.74 8.26 8.53
N LEU A 100 3.14 7.00 8.73
CA LEU A 100 2.52 5.83 8.15
C LEU A 100 1.54 5.20 9.15
N TRP A 101 0.34 4.91 8.67
CA TRP A 101 -0.74 4.27 9.43
C TRP A 101 -1.18 2.99 8.73
N ALA A 102 -1.46 1.94 9.51
CA ALA A 102 -2.04 0.70 9.01
C ALA A 102 -3.49 0.57 9.46
N GLN A 103 -4.39 0.24 8.52
CA GLN A 103 -5.81 -0.01 8.76
C GLN A 103 -6.51 1.14 9.50
N ALA A 104 -6.14 2.39 9.18
CA ALA A 104 -6.75 3.58 9.75
C ALA A 104 -8.21 3.70 9.28
N THR A 105 -9.13 3.92 10.21
CA THR A 105 -10.53 4.21 9.86
C THR A 105 -10.63 5.68 9.47
N LEU A 106 -11.09 5.92 8.25
CA LEU A 106 -11.30 7.24 7.67
C LEU A 106 -12.79 7.49 7.50
N ILE A 107 -13.17 8.76 7.54
CA ILE A 107 -14.52 9.23 7.21
C ILE A 107 -14.35 10.22 6.06
N GLY A 108 -15.03 9.96 4.94
CA GLY A 108 -15.03 10.84 3.78
C GLY A 108 -15.61 12.22 4.08
N GLU A 109 -15.03 13.27 3.51
CA GLU A 109 -15.46 14.65 3.78
C GLU A 109 -16.81 14.97 3.12
N GLU A 110 -16.99 14.56 1.85
CA GLU A 110 -18.21 14.85 1.09
C GLU A 110 -19.25 13.75 1.27
N SER A 111 -18.83 12.49 1.21
CA SER A 111 -19.78 11.37 1.20
C SER A 111 -20.16 10.88 2.60
N SER A 112 -19.42 11.27 3.64
CA SER A 112 -19.47 10.67 4.99
C SER A 112 -19.25 9.15 5.01
N LEU A 113 -18.82 8.53 3.90
CA LEU A 113 -18.58 7.10 3.83
C LEU A 113 -17.34 6.77 4.64
N SER A 114 -17.47 5.77 5.53
CA SER A 114 -16.33 5.25 6.27
C SER A 114 -15.55 4.28 5.40
N GLY A 115 -14.25 4.54 5.24
CA GLY A 115 -13.30 3.63 4.62
C GLY A 115 -12.25 3.15 5.62
N ARG A 116 -11.65 2.00 5.36
CA ARG A 116 -10.47 1.55 6.11
C ARG A 116 -9.41 1.14 5.10
N PRO A 117 -8.59 2.08 4.61
CA PRO A 117 -7.50 1.74 3.75
C PRO A 117 -6.46 0.92 4.49
N ASP A 118 -5.78 0.07 3.74
CA ASP A 118 -4.81 -0.86 4.31
C ASP A 118 -3.59 -0.10 4.85
N LEU A 119 -3.05 0.84 4.07
CA LEU A 119 -2.01 1.76 4.51
C LEU A 119 -2.29 3.20 4.07
N VAL A 120 -1.91 4.15 4.93
CA VAL A 120 -2.06 5.58 4.68
C VAL A 120 -0.79 6.33 5.10
N VAL A 121 -0.25 7.16 4.22
CA VAL A 121 0.84 8.10 4.55
C VAL A 121 0.27 9.50 4.69
N THR A 122 0.65 10.18 5.77
CA THR A 122 0.17 11.52 6.14
C THR A 122 1.33 12.50 6.34
N SER A 123 1.05 13.80 6.21
CA SER A 123 2.00 14.90 6.39
C SER A 123 2.21 15.32 7.85
N ASP A 124 1.34 14.89 8.76
CA ASP A 124 1.36 15.25 10.18
C ASP A 124 0.93 14.06 11.07
N PRO A 125 1.20 14.07 12.39
CA PRO A 125 0.95 12.92 13.27
C PRO A 125 -0.53 12.78 13.68
N ASN A 126 -1.42 13.67 13.23
CA ASN A 126 -2.83 13.56 13.57
C ASN A 126 -3.45 12.39 12.80
N ARG A 127 -4.60 11.91 13.30
CA ARG A 127 -5.35 10.85 12.61
C ARG A 127 -5.58 11.24 11.15
N PRO A 128 -5.50 10.29 10.20
CA PRO A 128 -5.59 10.66 8.80
C PRO A 128 -6.95 11.27 8.45
N SER A 129 -6.92 12.34 7.67
CA SER A 129 -8.04 13.12 7.16
C SER A 129 -7.74 13.59 5.74
N ALA A 130 -8.72 14.06 4.99
CA ALA A 130 -8.47 14.52 3.63
C ALA A 130 -7.50 15.72 3.55
N SER A 131 -7.30 16.44 4.65
CA SER A 131 -6.34 17.55 4.72
C SER A 131 -4.88 17.13 4.90
N ASN A 132 -4.61 15.91 5.40
CA ASN A 132 -3.24 15.47 5.69
C ASN A 132 -2.83 14.17 4.97
N ILE A 133 -3.75 13.46 4.31
CA ILE A 133 -3.44 12.25 3.55
C ILE A 133 -2.68 12.60 2.27
N LEU A 134 -1.54 11.93 2.08
CA LEU A 134 -0.68 12.07 0.90
C LEU A 134 -0.82 10.86 -0.03
N GLN A 135 -0.78 9.67 0.54
CA GLN A 135 -0.79 8.41 -0.20
C GLN A 135 -1.69 7.39 0.48
N ILE A 136 -2.41 6.61 -0.33
CA ILE A 136 -3.08 5.38 0.09
C ILE A 136 -2.47 4.20 -0.67
N ILE A 137 -2.29 3.08 0.04
CA ILE A 137 -1.92 1.79 -0.54
C ILE A 137 -2.99 0.77 -0.14
N GLU A 138 -3.53 0.06 -1.13
CA GLU A 138 -4.53 -1.00 -0.98
C GLU A 138 -3.98 -2.34 -1.45
N CYS A 139 -4.32 -3.43 -0.77
CA CYS A 139 -3.91 -4.79 -1.03
C CYS A 139 -5.14 -5.68 -1.27
N LYS A 140 -5.37 -6.07 -2.53
CA LYS A 140 -6.49 -6.94 -2.88
C LYS A 140 -5.99 -8.36 -3.15
N SER A 141 -6.33 -9.28 -2.25
CA SER A 141 -5.95 -10.70 -2.38
C SER A 141 -7.00 -11.58 -3.06
N GLY A 142 -8.21 -11.05 -3.22
CA GLY A 142 -9.39 -11.81 -3.64
C GLY A 142 -9.49 -12.07 -5.14
N LYS A 143 -10.72 -11.96 -5.67
CA LYS A 143 -11.00 -12.16 -7.09
C LYS A 143 -10.33 -11.08 -7.96
N GLN A 144 -10.24 -11.38 -9.25
CA GLN A 144 -9.78 -10.43 -10.27
C GLN A 144 -10.47 -9.07 -10.13
N ILE A 145 -9.66 -8.01 -10.09
CA ILE A 145 -10.13 -6.64 -9.95
C ILE A 145 -10.80 -6.19 -11.25
N GLY A 146 -12.03 -5.70 -11.14
CA GLY A 146 -12.81 -5.17 -12.25
C GLY A 146 -13.14 -3.68 -12.09
N ALA A 147 -13.84 -3.15 -13.08
CA ALA A 147 -14.28 -1.75 -13.11
C ALA A 147 -15.11 -1.33 -11.87
N PRO A 148 -15.98 -2.16 -11.27
CA PRO A 148 -16.70 -1.77 -10.05
C PRO A 148 -15.76 -1.47 -8.88
N GLN A 149 -14.76 -2.32 -8.63
CA GLN A 149 -13.78 -2.12 -7.58
C GLN A 149 -12.94 -0.87 -7.83
N ILE A 150 -12.40 -0.72 -9.05
CA ILE A 150 -11.60 0.46 -9.41
C ILE A 150 -12.38 1.76 -9.21
N ARG A 151 -13.66 1.80 -9.60
CA ARG A 151 -14.52 2.99 -9.39
C ARG A 151 -14.79 3.27 -7.93
N ALA A 152 -14.97 2.23 -7.10
CA ALA A 152 -15.15 2.41 -5.67
C ALA A 152 -13.89 2.99 -5.01
N GLU A 153 -12.72 2.46 -5.37
CA GLU A 153 -11.43 2.98 -4.89
C GLU A 153 -11.18 4.42 -5.37
N PHE A 154 -11.53 4.74 -6.62
CA PHE A 154 -11.46 6.11 -7.13
C PHE A 154 -12.35 7.08 -6.36
N GLY A 155 -13.62 6.70 -6.12
CA GLY A 155 -14.55 7.53 -5.35
C GLY A 155 -14.02 7.82 -3.95
N LYS A 156 -13.45 6.81 -3.28
CA LYS A 156 -12.79 6.96 -1.98
C LYS A 156 -11.58 7.90 -2.06
N ALA A 157 -10.72 7.72 -3.06
CA ALA A 157 -9.51 8.53 -3.23
C ALA A 157 -9.83 10.01 -3.54
N TYR A 158 -10.88 10.25 -4.33
CA TYR A 158 -11.39 11.57 -4.66
C TYR A 158 -11.94 12.28 -3.41
N ASP A 159 -12.81 11.60 -2.66
CA ASP A 159 -13.42 12.13 -1.43
C ASP A 159 -12.37 12.46 -0.34
N LEU A 160 -11.30 11.66 -0.28
CA LEU A 160 -10.18 11.86 0.63
C LEU A 160 -9.07 12.78 0.09
N LYS A 161 -9.27 13.40 -1.09
CA LYS A 161 -8.32 14.34 -1.72
C LYS A 161 -6.87 13.81 -1.79
N VAL A 162 -6.73 12.51 -2.00
CA VAL A 162 -5.43 11.83 -1.96
C VAL A 162 -4.58 12.25 -3.16
N SER A 163 -3.26 12.41 -2.95
CA SER A 163 -2.35 12.78 -4.04
C SER A 163 -1.86 11.57 -4.84
N SER A 164 -1.64 10.43 -4.19
CA SER A 164 -1.18 9.18 -4.82
C SER A 164 -1.96 7.97 -4.30
N TYR A 165 -2.30 7.04 -5.21
CA TYR A 165 -3.09 5.86 -4.88
C TYR A 165 -2.53 4.61 -5.57
N LEU A 166 -1.99 3.70 -4.75
CA LEU A 166 -1.49 2.40 -5.21
C LEU A 166 -2.47 1.31 -4.81
N MET A 167 -2.79 0.40 -5.73
CA MET A 167 -3.57 -0.78 -5.46
C MET A 167 -2.83 -2.02 -5.96
N TRP A 168 -2.37 -2.83 -5.00
CA TRP A 168 -1.85 -4.16 -5.25
C TRP A 168 -2.96 -5.15 -5.54
N SER A 169 -2.76 -5.96 -6.57
CA SER A 169 -3.58 -7.12 -6.87
C SER A 169 -2.75 -8.38 -6.71
N PHE A 170 -3.22 -9.36 -5.93
CA PHE A 170 -2.54 -10.64 -5.84
C PHE A 170 -2.60 -11.41 -7.17
N VAL A 171 -3.72 -11.33 -7.89
CA VAL A 171 -3.88 -11.95 -9.22
C VAL A 171 -3.65 -10.89 -10.31
N THR A 172 -3.08 -11.26 -11.45
CA THR A 172 -2.89 -10.31 -12.56
C THR A 172 -4.22 -9.71 -13.03
N PRO A 173 -4.41 -8.38 -12.90
CA PRO A 173 -5.58 -7.71 -13.44
C PRO A 173 -5.54 -7.76 -14.98
N SER A 174 -6.70 -7.70 -15.62
CA SER A 174 -6.74 -7.58 -17.09
C SER A 174 -6.11 -6.26 -17.53
N LYS A 175 -5.53 -6.23 -18.74
CA LYS A 175 -4.96 -5.00 -19.32
C LYS A 175 -5.95 -3.83 -19.31
N GLY A 176 -7.23 -4.10 -19.61
CA GLY A 176 -8.29 -3.09 -19.56
C GLY A 176 -8.57 -2.54 -18.16
N ALA A 177 -8.42 -3.37 -17.12
CA ALA A 177 -8.53 -2.93 -15.73
C ALA A 177 -7.34 -2.02 -15.34
N ILE A 178 -6.11 -2.41 -15.70
CA ILE A 178 -4.90 -1.60 -15.47
C ILE A 178 -5.01 -0.25 -16.17
N ASP A 179 -5.34 -0.25 -17.47
CA ASP A 179 -5.50 0.98 -18.26
C ASP A 179 -6.64 1.87 -17.72
N GLY A 180 -7.73 1.26 -17.26
CA GLY A 180 -8.86 1.96 -16.64
C GLY A 180 -8.50 2.62 -15.31
N ALA A 181 -7.79 1.91 -14.42
CA ALA A 181 -7.30 2.44 -13.16
C ALA A 181 -6.32 3.61 -13.40
N LYS A 182 -5.38 3.44 -14.34
CA LYS A 182 -4.40 4.47 -14.69
C LYS A 182 -5.07 5.76 -15.19
N LYS A 183 -6.14 5.66 -15.99
CA LYS A 183 -6.93 6.83 -16.43
C LYS A 183 -7.62 7.57 -15.29
N LEU A 184 -7.89 6.88 -14.18
CA LEU A 184 -8.45 7.45 -12.96
C LEU A 184 -7.36 7.91 -11.97
N GLY A 185 -6.08 7.80 -12.34
CA GLY A 185 -4.96 8.17 -11.48
C GLY A 185 -4.64 7.16 -10.37
N ILE A 186 -5.15 5.93 -10.49
CA ILE A 186 -4.83 4.80 -9.61
C ILE A 186 -3.75 3.96 -10.28
N ASP A 187 -2.65 3.70 -9.58
CA ASP A 187 -1.66 2.74 -10.00
C ASP A 187 -2.11 1.34 -9.56
N LEU A 188 -2.63 0.56 -10.50
CA LEU A 188 -3.06 -0.82 -10.27
C LEU A 188 -1.98 -1.77 -10.74
N GLU A 189 -1.32 -2.43 -9.78
CA GLU A 189 -0.15 -3.27 -10.04
C GLU A 189 -0.40 -4.71 -9.57
N PRO A 190 -0.09 -5.73 -10.39
CA PRO A 190 -0.04 -7.09 -9.92
C PRO A 190 1.18 -7.28 -9.00
N LEU A 191 0.99 -7.90 -7.84
CA LEU A 191 2.10 -8.28 -6.97
C LEU A 191 2.86 -9.48 -7.54
N TRP A 192 2.11 -10.45 -8.07
CA TRP A 192 2.64 -11.55 -8.86
C TRP A 192 2.35 -11.23 -10.32
N VAL A 193 3.40 -11.03 -11.10
CA VAL A 193 3.25 -11.02 -12.56
C VAL A 193 3.01 -12.46 -12.98
N ASP A 194 1.91 -12.77 -13.68
CA ASP A 194 1.69 -14.10 -14.31
C ASP A 194 2.62 -14.32 -15.51
N ASP A 195 3.91 -14.02 -15.35
CA ASP A 195 4.94 -14.03 -16.39
C ASP A 195 6.27 -14.52 -15.79
N ASP A 196 7.33 -14.56 -16.60
CA ASP A 196 8.68 -15.07 -16.29
C ASP A 196 9.28 -14.57 -14.95
N MET A 197 8.79 -13.44 -14.43
CA MET A 197 9.23 -12.87 -13.15
C MET A 197 8.70 -13.59 -11.91
N ARG A 198 7.63 -14.39 -12.01
CA ARG A 198 6.99 -15.03 -10.86
C ARG A 198 7.96 -15.93 -10.08
N GLU A 199 8.71 -16.76 -10.81
CA GLU A 199 9.70 -17.66 -10.20
C GLU A 199 10.77 -16.86 -9.46
N ALA A 200 11.30 -15.80 -10.08
CA ALA A 200 12.30 -14.94 -9.45
C ALA A 200 11.78 -14.26 -8.17
N LEU A 201 10.51 -13.81 -8.16
CA LEU A 201 9.89 -13.20 -6.99
C LEU A 201 9.59 -14.22 -5.87
N ILE A 202 9.28 -15.47 -6.22
CA ILE A 202 9.03 -16.55 -5.27
C ILE A 202 10.33 -17.04 -4.64
N ASP A 203 11.36 -17.25 -5.47
CA ASP A 203 12.61 -17.91 -5.06
C ASP A 203 13.59 -16.94 -4.40
N ASN A 204 13.47 -15.63 -4.67
CA ASN A 204 14.40 -14.63 -4.18
C ASN A 204 13.71 -13.47 -3.43
N PRO A 205 13.73 -13.50 -2.08
CA PRO A 205 13.17 -12.42 -1.25
C PRO A 205 13.75 -11.03 -1.54
N ASP A 206 15.03 -10.90 -1.91
CA ASP A 206 15.62 -9.60 -2.24
C ASP A 206 14.98 -8.98 -3.49
N VAL A 207 14.65 -9.81 -4.49
CA VAL A 207 13.99 -9.37 -5.73
C VAL A 207 12.56 -8.92 -5.42
N LEU A 208 11.82 -9.69 -4.62
CA LEU A 208 10.46 -9.33 -4.18
C LEU A 208 10.45 -8.01 -3.40
N VAL A 209 11.32 -7.88 -2.40
CA VAL A 209 11.42 -6.66 -1.59
C VAL A 209 11.77 -5.44 -2.45
N SER A 210 12.75 -5.60 -3.35
CA SER A 210 13.15 -4.53 -4.27
C SER A 210 12.02 -4.12 -5.22
N HIS A 211 11.28 -5.11 -5.76
CA HIS A 211 10.13 -4.86 -6.62
C HIS A 211 9.05 -4.05 -5.89
N VAL A 212 8.59 -4.52 -4.73
CA VAL A 212 7.53 -3.82 -3.97
C VAL A 212 7.98 -2.42 -3.55
N ALA A 213 9.21 -2.27 -3.03
CA ALA A 213 9.73 -0.98 -2.61
C ALA A 213 9.87 0.02 -3.76
N ASN A 214 10.31 -0.43 -4.94
CA ASN A 214 10.41 0.43 -6.13
C ASN A 214 9.03 0.83 -6.64
N THR A 215 8.06 -0.07 -6.68
CA THR A 215 6.69 0.24 -7.13
C THR A 215 6.00 1.23 -6.20
N VAL A 216 6.13 1.04 -4.88
CA VAL A 216 5.62 2.00 -3.88
C VAL A 216 6.22 3.40 -4.09
N GLU A 217 7.53 3.48 -4.30
CA GLU A 217 8.22 4.75 -4.56
C GLU A 217 7.77 5.41 -5.87
N GLN A 218 7.63 4.63 -6.95
CA GLN A 218 7.21 5.13 -8.26
C GLN A 218 5.77 5.65 -8.25
N SER A 219 4.84 4.90 -7.64
CA SER A 219 3.45 5.32 -7.51
C SER A 219 3.32 6.63 -6.72
N ARG A 220 4.11 6.77 -5.66
CA ARG A 220 4.17 8.00 -4.87
C ARG A 220 4.66 9.18 -5.70
N LYS A 221 5.81 9.04 -6.38
CA LYS A 221 6.40 10.10 -7.23
C LYS A 221 5.49 10.50 -8.39
N GLY A 222 4.68 9.57 -8.89
CA GLY A 222 3.77 9.82 -9.99
C GLY A 222 2.67 10.84 -9.66
N ALA A 223 2.19 10.89 -8.40
CA ALA A 223 1.10 11.77 -7.93
C ALA A 223 -0.07 11.89 -8.94
N ARG A 224 -0.38 10.78 -9.63
CA ARG A 224 -1.21 10.80 -10.85
C ARG A 224 -2.63 11.24 -10.57
N LEU A 225 -3.17 10.86 -9.42
CA LEU A 225 -4.52 11.19 -9.02
C LEU A 225 -4.76 12.71 -8.98
N LEU A 226 -3.87 13.47 -8.34
CA LEU A 226 -3.96 14.92 -8.31
C LEU A 226 -3.94 15.54 -9.72
N SER A 227 -3.06 15.03 -10.58
CA SER A 227 -2.95 15.52 -11.97
C SER A 227 -4.21 15.24 -12.80
N VAL A 228 -4.82 14.06 -12.64
CA VAL A 228 -6.04 13.65 -13.34
C VAL A 228 -7.23 14.48 -12.86
N ILE A 229 -7.38 14.68 -11.55
CA ILE A 229 -8.45 15.50 -10.97
C ILE A 229 -8.35 16.93 -11.50
N LYS A 230 -7.16 17.55 -11.44
CA LYS A 230 -6.93 18.91 -11.93
C LYS A 230 -7.28 19.05 -13.42
N THR A 231 -6.78 18.13 -14.25
CA THR A 231 -7.04 18.14 -15.71
C THR A 231 -8.53 18.02 -16.03
N ASN A 232 -9.25 17.13 -15.32
CA ASN A 232 -10.67 16.94 -15.55
C ASN A 232 -11.50 18.16 -15.11
N THR A 233 -11.13 18.82 -14.00
CA THR A 233 -11.77 20.06 -13.56
C THR A 233 -11.57 21.19 -14.57
N GLU A 234 -10.37 21.34 -15.12
CA GLU A 234 -10.07 22.35 -16.16
C GLU A 234 -10.86 22.08 -17.46
N LEU A 235 -10.96 20.82 -17.88
CA LEU A 235 -11.76 20.42 -19.05
C LEU A 235 -13.27 20.65 -18.84
N PHE A 236 -13.78 20.40 -17.64
CA PHE A 236 -15.18 20.66 -17.32
C PHE A 236 -15.49 22.16 -17.39
N ASN A 237 -14.66 22.99 -16.74
CA ASN A 237 -14.84 24.44 -16.70
C ASN A 237 -14.74 25.07 -18.10
N SER A 238 -13.80 24.62 -18.93
CA SER A 238 -13.64 25.11 -20.31
C SER A 238 -14.81 24.74 -21.20
N LYS A 239 -15.39 23.53 -21.06
CA LYS A 239 -16.61 23.15 -21.81
C LYS A 239 -17.83 23.92 -21.35
N PHE A 240 -17.97 24.18 -20.05
CA PHE A 240 -19.11 24.91 -19.50
C PHE A 240 -19.12 26.39 -19.93
N LEU A 241 -17.95 27.03 -19.94
CA LEU A 241 -17.78 28.41 -20.40
C LEU A 241 -17.97 28.59 -21.92
N LEU A 242 -17.81 27.54 -22.71
CA LEU A 242 -18.08 27.55 -24.16
C LEU A 242 -19.55 27.29 -24.51
N SER A 243 -20.37 26.91 -23.51
CA SER A 243 -21.80 26.62 -23.67
C SER A 243 -22.72 27.69 -23.09
N THR A 244 -22.18 28.79 -22.57
CA THR A 244 -22.89 29.98 -22.08
C THR A 244 -22.56 31.19 -22.93
#